data_AF-A0A3C1NDL4-F1
#
_entry.id   AF-A0A3C1NDL4-F1
#
_cell.length_a   1.000
_cell.length_b   1.000
_cell.length_c   1.000
_cell.angle_alpha   90.00
_cell.angle_beta   90.00
_cell.angle_gamma   90.00
#
_symmetry.space_group_name_H-M   'P 1'
#
loop_
_entity.id
_entity.type
_entity.pdbx_description
1 polymer ?
#
loop_
_entity_poly.entity_id
_entity_poly.type
_entity_poly.pdbx_seq_one_letter_code
_entity_poly.pdbx_strand_id
1 'polypeptide(L)'
;MVEGSKPGLSRRRIGSMAGEIEARLKALDLVLPEARATLGTYVPYLHLNGQLFISGQLPLKDGHVMIAGKLGAGLDVSKGQEAARLCAINILSQAKAALRDLDRIVQLLRLNGFVNAAPNFVDHPKVLN
;
A
#
# COMPACT_ATOMS: atom_id res chain seq x y z
N MET A 1 -3.39 40.98 -12.63
CA MET A 1 -2.48 40.40 -11.63
C MET A 1 -3.37 39.86 -10.52
N VAL A 2 -3.56 38.55 -10.32
CA VAL A 2 -2.55 37.48 -10.27
C VAL A 2 -3.15 36.20 -10.88
N GLU A 3 -2.53 35.71 -11.95
CA GLU A 3 -2.69 34.33 -12.42
C GLU A 3 -1.99 33.40 -11.43
N GLY A 4 -2.75 32.57 -10.73
CA GLY A 4 -2.23 31.46 -9.95
C GLY A 4 -2.47 30.16 -10.68
N SER A 5 -1.77 29.90 -11.78
CA SER A 5 -1.82 28.61 -12.45
C SER A 5 -1.27 27.56 -11.49
N LYS A 6 -2.13 26.64 -11.01
CA LYS A 6 -1.68 25.44 -10.31
C LYS A 6 -0.66 24.74 -11.20
N PRO A 7 0.55 24.41 -10.71
CA PRO A 7 1.52 23.69 -11.52
C PRO A 7 0.90 22.38 -11.95
N GLY A 8 0.72 22.23 -13.26
CA GLY A 8 0.19 21.02 -13.87
C GLY A 8 1.02 19.83 -13.42
N LEU A 9 0.35 18.73 -13.10
CA LEU A 9 0.97 17.46 -12.76
C LEU A 9 1.79 17.01 -13.98
N SER A 10 3.05 17.44 -14.02
CA SER A 10 3.98 17.12 -15.07
C SER A 10 4.04 15.61 -15.20
N ARG A 11 3.68 15.10 -16.38
CA ARG A 11 3.95 13.73 -16.83
C ARG A 11 5.46 13.55 -16.90
N ARG A 12 6.15 13.56 -15.76
CA ARG A 12 7.46 12.94 -15.68
C ARG A 12 7.18 11.45 -15.83
N ARG A 13 7.51 10.92 -17.00
CA ARG A 13 8.12 9.60 -17.05
C ARG A 13 9.27 9.71 -16.05
N ILE A 14 9.06 9.22 -14.83
CA ILE A 14 10.19 8.92 -13.97
C ILE A 14 10.92 7.88 -14.82
N GLY A 15 12.01 8.28 -15.45
CA GLY A 15 12.95 7.32 -16.00
C GLY A 15 13.49 6.60 -14.78
N SER A 16 12.78 5.57 -14.30
CA SER A 16 13.24 4.79 -13.18
C SER A 16 14.47 4.06 -13.69
N MET A 17 15.60 4.37 -13.07
CA MET A 17 16.77 3.53 -13.19
C MET A 17 16.41 2.17 -12.58
N ALA A 18 16.85 1.09 -13.21
CA ALA A 18 16.54 -0.25 -12.72
C ALA A 18 16.98 -0.42 -11.25
N GLY A 19 16.07 -0.93 -10.42
CA GLY A 19 16.22 -1.11 -8.98
C GLY A 19 15.89 0.12 -8.12
N GLU A 20 15.28 1.19 -8.63
CA GLU A 20 15.04 2.42 -7.84
C GLU A 20 14.08 2.17 -6.66
N ILE A 21 12.94 1.52 -6.92
CA ILE A 21 11.97 1.25 -5.86
C ILE A 21 12.55 0.32 -4.80
N GLU A 22 13.31 -0.70 -5.21
CA GLU A 22 13.95 -1.64 -4.30
C GLU A 22 15.07 -0.98 -3.47
N ALA A 23 15.84 -0.07 -4.07
CA ALA A 23 16.84 0.72 -3.37
C ALA A 23 16.20 1.62 -2.30
N ARG A 24 15.04 2.24 -2.60
CA ARG A 24 14.28 3.03 -1.62
C ARG A 24 13.74 2.16 -0.48
N LEU A 25 13.23 0.97 -0.78
CA LEU A 25 12.81 0.02 0.26
C LEU A 25 13.98 -0.33 1.18
N LYS A 26 15.15 -0.62 0.61
CA LYS A 26 16.36 -0.90 1.39
C LYS A 26 16.78 0.30 2.26
N ALA A 27 16.71 1.53 1.74
CA ALA A 27 17.05 2.73 2.51
C ALA A 27 16.06 3.02 3.66
N LEU A 28 14.86 2.46 3.60
CA LEU A 28 13.85 2.51 4.66
C LEU A 28 13.92 1.29 5.61
N ASP A 29 14.97 0.47 5.48
CA ASP A 29 15.13 -0.82 6.19
C ASP A 29 13.91 -1.73 6.04
N LEU A 30 13.29 -1.70 4.85
CA LEU A 30 12.13 -2.51 4.50
C LEU A 30 12.54 -3.71 3.68
N VAL A 31 12.30 -4.89 4.24
CA VAL A 31 12.35 -6.17 3.51
C VAL A 31 10.92 -6.58 3.19
N LEU A 32 10.65 -6.82 1.90
CA LEU A 32 9.35 -7.34 1.49
C LEU A 32 9.27 -8.82 1.85
N PRO A 33 8.23 -9.25 2.61
CA PRO A 33 8.00 -10.67 2.85
C PRO A 33 7.65 -11.40 1.56
N GLU A 34 7.65 -12.74 1.61
CA GLU A 34 7.05 -13.52 0.54
C GLU A 34 5.57 -13.19 0.39
N ALA A 35 5.14 -13.03 -0.86
CA ALA A 35 3.75 -12.77 -1.18
C ALA A 35 2.88 -13.96 -0.77
N ARG A 36 1.91 -13.71 0.11
CA ARG A 36 1.02 -14.77 0.61
C ARG A 36 0.07 -15.23 -0.49
N ALA A 37 -0.15 -16.54 -0.57
CA ALA A 37 -1.25 -17.12 -1.34
C ALA A 37 -2.61 -16.69 -0.75
N THR A 38 -3.66 -16.75 -1.57
CA THR A 38 -5.00 -16.30 -1.16
C THR A 38 -5.62 -17.21 -0.11
N LEU A 39 -6.48 -16.63 0.73
CA LEU A 39 -7.21 -17.34 1.77
C LEU A 39 -8.58 -17.85 1.29
N GLY A 40 -8.87 -17.79 -0.02
CA GLY A 40 -10.16 -18.13 -0.59
C GLY A 40 -10.10 -18.42 -2.08
N THR A 41 -11.26 -18.46 -2.74
CA THR A 41 -11.42 -18.84 -4.16
C THR A 41 -11.11 -17.72 -5.16
N TYR A 42 -10.38 -16.68 -4.74
CA TYR A 42 -9.97 -15.55 -5.57
C TYR A 42 -8.45 -15.51 -5.76
N VAL A 43 -7.98 -14.69 -6.71
CA VAL A 43 -6.55 -14.51 -7.02
C VAL A 43 -5.94 -13.33 -6.25
N PRO A 44 -4.65 -13.39 -5.87
CA PRO A 44 -4.06 -12.33 -5.05
C PRO A 44 -3.89 -11.02 -5.82
N TYR A 45 -3.79 -11.11 -7.14
CA TYR A 45 -3.74 -9.99 -8.06
C TYR A 45 -4.25 -10.39 -9.46
N LEU A 46 -4.61 -9.40 -10.27
CA LEU A 46 -5.02 -9.56 -11.66
C LEU A 46 -4.44 -8.44 -12.52
N HIS A 47 -3.89 -8.81 -13.68
CA HIS A 47 -3.50 -7.85 -14.71
C HIS A 47 -4.64 -7.66 -15.71
N LEU A 48 -5.04 -6.41 -15.93
CA LEU A 48 -6.07 -6.06 -16.91
C LEU A 48 -5.72 -4.73 -17.57
N ASN A 49 -5.56 -4.72 -18.90
CA ASN A 49 -5.36 -3.52 -19.71
C ASN A 49 -4.25 -2.57 -19.18
N GLY A 50 -3.11 -3.13 -18.79
CA GLY A 50 -1.97 -2.38 -18.26
C GLY A 50 -2.11 -1.92 -16.80
N GLN A 51 -3.17 -2.33 -16.11
CA GLN A 51 -3.37 -2.08 -14.69
C GLN A 51 -3.16 -3.37 -13.90
N LEU A 52 -2.53 -3.25 -12.74
CA LEU A 52 -2.39 -4.34 -11.77
C LEU A 52 -3.35 -4.09 -10.62
N PHE A 53 -4.34 -4.97 -10.48
CA PHE A 53 -5.27 -4.98 -9.35
C PHE A 53 -4.74 -5.94 -8.30
N ILE A 54 -4.58 -5.47 -7.06
CA ILE A 54 -4.14 -6.27 -5.93
C ILE A 54 -5.32 -6.44 -4.98
N SER A 55 -5.60 -7.68 -4.58
CA SER A 55 -6.64 -8.00 -3.61
C SER A 55 -6.33 -7.40 -2.23
N GLY A 56 -7.33 -7.27 -1.36
CA GLY A 56 -7.16 -6.69 -0.03
C GLY A 56 -6.02 -7.34 0.76
N GLN A 57 -5.12 -6.52 1.29
CA GLN A 57 -4.00 -6.97 2.13
C GLN A 57 -4.28 -6.63 3.59
N LEU A 58 -3.98 -7.58 4.46
CA LEU A 58 -4.11 -7.47 5.91
C LEU A 58 -2.75 -7.09 6.54
N PRO A 59 -2.73 -6.60 7.80
CA PRO A 59 -1.49 -6.27 8.51
C PRO A 59 -0.81 -7.55 9.02
N LEU A 60 -0.40 -8.40 8.08
CA LEU A 60 0.23 -9.68 8.34
C LEU A 60 1.75 -9.51 8.43
N LYS A 61 2.36 -10.28 9.33
CA LYS A 61 3.80 -10.53 9.37
C LYS A 61 4.00 -11.99 9.74
N ASP A 62 4.87 -12.69 9.01
CA ASP A 62 5.19 -14.11 9.23
C ASP A 62 3.93 -15.01 9.31
N GLY A 63 2.92 -14.69 8.50
CA GLY A 63 1.64 -15.43 8.44
C GLY A 63 0.60 -15.06 9.50
N HIS A 64 0.97 -14.27 10.51
CA HIS A 64 0.12 -13.87 11.63
C HIS A 64 -0.43 -12.45 11.48
N VAL A 65 -1.65 -12.22 11.96
CA VAL A 65 -2.24 -10.87 12.04
C VAL A 65 -1.60 -10.14 13.21
N MET A 66 -0.87 -9.08 12.92
CA MET A 66 -0.10 -8.36 13.95
C MET A 66 -0.94 -7.38 14.75
N ILE A 67 -1.95 -6.78 14.10
CA ILE A 67 -2.81 -5.78 14.70
C ILE A 67 -4.25 -6.13 14.35
N ALA A 68 -5.01 -6.49 15.38
CA ALA A 68 -6.43 -6.81 15.30
C ALA A 68 -7.17 -6.03 16.39
N GLY A 69 -8.33 -5.47 16.05
CA GLY A 69 -9.12 -4.67 16.98
C GLY A 69 -9.87 -3.55 16.28
N LYS A 70 -10.27 -2.55 17.06
CA LYS A 70 -11.10 -1.43 16.62
C LYS A 70 -10.46 -0.10 17.03
N LEU A 71 -10.18 0.78 16.06
CA LEU A 71 -9.67 2.11 16.35
C LEU A 71 -10.71 2.96 17.09
N GLY A 72 -10.28 3.72 18.09
CA GLY A 72 -11.18 4.47 18.98
C GLY A 72 -11.90 3.60 20.01
N ALA A 73 -11.64 2.28 20.04
CA ALA A 73 -12.14 1.34 21.04
C ALA A 73 -11.07 0.27 21.34
N GLY A 74 -9.98 0.69 21.97
CA GLY A 74 -8.86 -0.16 22.39
C GLY A 74 -7.59 -0.01 21.55
N LEU A 75 -7.68 0.56 20.35
CA LEU A 75 -6.53 0.93 19.52
C LEU A 75 -6.55 2.42 19.19
N ASP A 76 -5.36 3.03 19.14
CA ASP A 76 -5.17 4.43 18.77
C ASP A 76 -4.75 4.60 17.30
N VAL A 77 -4.62 5.86 16.87
CA VAL A 77 -4.22 6.19 15.50
C VAL A 77 -2.83 5.63 15.15
N SER A 78 -1.90 5.64 16.10
CA SER A 78 -0.53 5.15 15.89
C SER A 78 -0.52 3.66 15.54
N LYS A 79 -1.29 2.83 16.28
CA LYS A 79 -1.49 1.42 15.94
C LYS A 79 -2.20 1.23 14.60
N GLY A 80 -3.12 2.12 14.25
CA GLY A 80 -3.72 2.16 12.91
C GLY A 80 -2.67 2.37 11.81
N GLN A 81 -1.77 3.34 11.98
CA GLN A 81 -0.71 3.64 11.02
C GLN A 81 0.28 2.48 10.88
N GLU A 82 0.65 1.84 11.99
CA GLU A 82 1.47 0.62 11.97
C GLU A 82 0.78 -0.49 11.14
N ALA A 83 -0.53 -0.69 11.32
CA ALA A 83 -1.30 -1.67 10.58
C ALA A 83 -1.36 -1.31 9.08
N ALA A 84 -1.64 -0.06 8.75
CA ALA A 84 -1.67 0.43 7.37
C ALA A 84 -0.32 0.26 6.67
N ARG A 85 0.79 0.52 7.39
CA ARG A 85 2.16 0.30 6.90
C ARG A 85 2.41 -1.18 6.57
N LEU A 86 1.99 -2.10 7.43
CA LEU A 86 2.10 -3.55 7.16
C LEU A 86 1.26 -3.95 5.95
N CYS A 87 0.03 -3.44 5.82
CA CYS A 87 -0.79 -3.66 4.63
C CYS A 87 -0.09 -3.17 3.36
N ALA A 88 0.53 -1.97 3.38
CA ALA A 88 1.24 -1.41 2.24
C ALA A 88 2.47 -2.25 1.84
N ILE A 89 3.23 -2.76 2.82
CA ILE A 89 4.35 -3.69 2.57
C ILE A 89 3.85 -4.98 1.90
N ASN A 90 2.72 -5.52 2.38
CA ASN A 90 2.13 -6.72 1.79
C ASN A 90 1.59 -6.45 0.36
N ILE A 91 1.07 -5.26 0.08
CA ILE A 91 0.69 -4.83 -1.28
C ILE A 91 1.92 -4.84 -2.20
N LEU A 92 3.04 -4.25 -1.76
CA LEU A 92 4.28 -4.24 -2.54
C LEU A 92 4.85 -5.64 -2.76
N SER A 93 4.68 -6.53 -1.80
CA SER A 93 5.09 -7.94 -1.93
C SER A 93 4.29 -8.65 -3.02
N GLN A 94 2.97 -8.45 -3.07
CA GLN A 94 2.12 -8.94 -4.16
C GLN A 94 2.48 -8.32 -5.51
N ALA A 95 2.75 -7.01 -5.53
CA ALA A 95 3.17 -6.32 -6.74
C ALA A 95 4.49 -6.89 -7.29
N LYS A 96 5.45 -7.16 -6.41
CA LYS A 96 6.73 -7.78 -6.77
C LYS A 96 6.53 -9.21 -7.29
N ALA A 97 5.68 -10.01 -6.65
CA ALA A 97 5.35 -11.35 -7.15
C ALA A 97 4.70 -11.30 -8.55
N ALA A 98 3.82 -10.33 -8.78
CA ALA A 98 3.12 -10.16 -10.06
C ALA A 98 4.03 -9.66 -11.19
N LEU A 99 4.93 -8.71 -10.90
CA LEU A 99 5.71 -7.99 -11.91
C LEU A 99 7.15 -8.48 -12.04
N ARG A 100 7.67 -9.16 -11.01
CA ARG A 100 9.08 -9.50 -10.74
C ARG A 100 9.99 -8.29 -10.49
N ASP A 101 9.70 -7.19 -11.18
CA ASP A 101 10.37 -5.91 -11.10
C ASP A 101 9.34 -4.82 -10.76
N LEU A 102 9.54 -4.15 -9.63
CA LEU A 102 8.64 -3.10 -9.15
C LEU A 102 8.75 -1.82 -9.97
N ASP A 103 9.86 -1.57 -10.67
CA ASP A 103 10.04 -0.37 -11.49
C ASP A 103 9.16 -0.35 -12.74
N ARG A 104 8.47 -1.46 -13.02
CA ARG A 104 7.39 -1.51 -14.00
C ARG A 104 6.13 -0.74 -13.56
N ILE A 105 6.04 -0.36 -12.29
CA ILE A 105 4.94 0.45 -11.75
C ILE A 105 5.18 1.91 -12.12
N VAL A 106 4.38 2.43 -13.04
CA VAL A 106 4.47 3.83 -13.48
C VAL A 106 3.83 4.79 -12.48
N GLN A 107 2.74 4.38 -11.83
CA GLN A 107 2.01 5.19 -10.85
C GLN A 107 1.03 4.33 -10.04
N LEU A 108 0.69 4.81 -8.84
CA LEU A 108 -0.42 4.28 -8.05
C LEU A 108 -1.72 4.99 -8.46
N LEU A 109 -2.57 4.31 -9.24
CA LEU A 109 -3.83 4.89 -9.73
C LEU A 109 -4.85 5.12 -8.61
N ARG A 110 -4.92 4.19 -7.65
CA ARG A 110 -5.89 4.20 -6.55
C ARG A 110 -5.36 3.42 -5.36
N LEU A 111 -5.64 3.90 -4.16
CA LEU A 111 -5.47 3.18 -2.90
C LEU A 111 -6.79 3.22 -2.12
N ASN A 112 -7.27 2.06 -1.67
CA ASN A 112 -8.43 1.97 -0.79
C ASN A 112 -7.99 1.34 0.52
N GLY A 113 -8.24 2.02 1.64
CA GLY A 113 -8.03 1.48 2.97
C GLY A 113 -9.36 1.29 3.70
N PHE A 114 -9.56 0.10 4.26
CA PHE A 114 -10.69 -0.20 5.12
C PHE A 114 -10.20 -0.29 6.56
N VAL A 115 -10.80 0.52 7.44
CA VAL A 115 -10.36 0.64 8.83
C VAL A 115 -11.54 0.24 9.73
N ASN A 116 -11.32 -0.76 10.58
CA ASN A 116 -12.30 -1.10 11.61
C ASN A 116 -12.21 -0.09 12.75
N ALA A 117 -13.25 0.73 12.91
CA ALA A 117 -13.26 1.81 13.89
C ALA A 117 -14.55 1.86 14.72
N ALA A 118 -14.49 2.58 15.83
CA ALA A 118 -15.64 2.93 16.65
C ALA A 118 -16.51 3.97 15.93
N PRO A 119 -17.83 4.03 16.20
CA PRO A 119 -18.74 4.93 15.50
C PRO A 119 -18.36 6.43 15.56
N ASN A 120 -17.67 6.83 16.62
CA ASN A 120 -17.22 8.21 16.86
C ASN A 120 -15.79 8.49 16.40
N PHE A 121 -15.09 7.50 15.84
CA PHE A 121 -13.73 7.70 15.33
C PHE A 121 -13.78 8.44 14.00
N VAL A 122 -13.04 9.55 13.87
CA VAL A 122 -13.05 10.40 12.67
C VAL A 122 -11.67 10.55 12.02
N ASP A 123 -10.63 10.01 12.66
CA ASP A 123 -9.24 10.18 12.25
C ASP A 123 -8.78 9.13 11.20
N HIS A 124 -9.71 8.54 10.46
CA HIS A 124 -9.41 7.58 9.37
C HIS A 124 -8.37 8.11 8.36
N PRO A 125 -8.40 9.39 7.93
CA PRO A 125 -7.38 9.90 7.01
C PRO A 125 -5.97 9.90 7.61
N LYS A 126 -5.83 10.07 8.94
CA LYS A 126 -4.52 10.03 9.61
C LYS A 126 -3.93 8.63 9.66
N VAL A 127 -4.75 7.60 9.52
CA VAL A 127 -4.33 6.19 9.53
C VAL A 127 -3.72 5.78 8.18
N LEU A 128 -4.24 6.32 7.08
CA LEU A 128 -3.88 5.89 5.72
C LEU A 128 -2.86 6.80 5.01
N ASN A 129 -2.68 8.04 5.45
CA ASN A 129 -1.77 9.02 4.85
C ASN A 129 -0.38 9.03 5.51
#